data_AF-A0AAW2NBW1-F1
#
_entry.id   AF-A0AAW2NBW1-F1
#
_cell.length_a   1.000
_cell.length_b   1.000
_cell.length_c   1.000
_cell.angle_alpha   90.00
_cell.angle_beta   90.00
_cell.angle_gamma   90.00
#
_symmetry.space_group_name_H-M   'P 1'
#
loop_
_entity.id
_entity.type
_entity.pdbx_description
1 polymer ?
#
loop_
_entity_poly.entity_id
_entity_poly.type
_entity_poly.pdbx_seq_one_letter_code
_entity_poly.pdbx_strand_id
1 'polypeptide(L)'
;MNRVFMVEEMKVALRLEEAAGGFVTAAELEKQVKELMETKAGKDIRRRVMELKSAAEAAVMRKGGSSLVALDKFMEAIGARNGID
;
A
#
# COMPACT_ATOMS: atom_id res chain seq x y z
N MET A 1 12.59 -0.72 4.86
CA MET A 1 12.23 0.08 3.68
C MET A 1 10.73 0.32 3.60
N ASN A 2 9.88 -0.73 3.68
CA ASN A 2 8.42 -0.60 3.55
C ASN A 2 7.80 0.47 4.46
N ARG A 3 8.11 0.49 5.76
CA ARG A 3 7.55 1.50 6.70
C ARG A 3 7.84 2.95 6.28
N VAL A 4 9.05 3.20 5.78
CA VAL A 4 9.50 4.53 5.34
C VAL A 4 8.76 4.91 4.07
N PHE A 5 8.74 4.02 3.07
CA PHE A 5 8.02 4.22 1.82
C PHE A 5 6.52 4.47 2.02
N MET A 6 5.88 3.73 2.92
CA MET A 6 4.44 3.88 3.21
C MET A 6 4.10 5.24 3.84
N VAL A 7 4.99 5.79 4.67
CA VAL A 7 4.82 7.08 5.33
C VAL A 7 5.23 8.23 4.41
N GLU A 8 6.38 8.12 3.75
CA GLU A 8 7.01 9.21 3.02
C GLU A 8 6.55 9.33 1.57
N GLU A 9 6.37 8.21 0.86
CA GLU A 9 6.01 8.23 -0.56
C GLU A 9 4.52 8.00 -0.78
N MET A 10 4.00 6.90 -0.23
CA MET A 10 2.60 6.52 -0.46
C MET A 10 1.61 7.37 0.34
N LYS A 11 2.06 7.96 1.45
CA LYS A 11 1.24 8.73 2.41
C LYS A 11 0.02 7.94 2.93
N VAL A 12 0.22 6.65 3.22
CA VAL A 12 -0.83 5.73 3.69
C VAL A 12 -0.65 5.24 5.12
N ALA A 13 0.36 5.76 5.83
CA ALA A 13 0.67 5.34 7.19
C ALA A 13 1.15 6.53 8.04
N LEU A 14 1.01 6.39 9.36
CA LEU A 14 1.65 7.24 10.37
C LEU A 14 2.86 6.52 10.95
N ARG A 15 3.88 7.30 11.32
CA ARG A 15 5.05 6.80 12.04
C ARG A 15 4.77 6.78 13.54
N LEU A 16 5.23 5.75 14.24
CA LEU A 16 5.29 5.72 15.69
C LEU A 16 6.71 6.09 16.12
N GLU A 17 6.82 6.95 17.12
CA GLU A 17 8.11 7.28 17.72
C GLU A 17 8.47 6.28 18.83
N GLU A 18 9.69 5.76 18.76
CA GLU A 18 10.23 4.81 19.73
C GLU A 18 10.98 5.59 20.83
N ALA A 19 10.81 5.17 22.09
CA ALA A 19 11.58 5.68 23.21
C ALA A 19 12.96 5.00 23.30
N ALA A 20 13.78 5.44 24.25
CA ALA A 20 15.03 4.75 24.59
C ALA A 20 14.73 3.27 24.91
N GLY A 21 15.41 2.37 24.19
CA GLY A 21 15.16 0.93 24.27
C GLY A 21 14.29 0.34 23.15
N GLY A 22 13.84 1.15 22.17
CA GLY A 22 13.15 0.66 20.98
C GLY A 22 11.66 0.31 21.18
N PHE A 23 11.08 0.72 22.32
CA PHE A 23 9.67 0.51 22.62
C PHE A 23 8.86 1.78 22.40
N VAL A 24 7.62 1.63 21.94
CA VAL A 24 6.66 2.73 21.84
C VAL A 24 5.95 2.88 23.18
N THR A 25 5.83 4.11 23.68
CA THR A 25 5.11 4.37 24.93
C THR A 25 3.59 4.31 24.71
N ALA A 26 2.83 4.02 25.77
CA ALA A 26 1.37 4.05 25.69
C ALA A 26 0.82 5.42 25.26
N ALA A 27 1.45 6.51 25.71
CA ALA A 27 1.06 7.87 25.34
C ALA A 27 1.27 8.17 23.85
N GLU A 28 2.42 7.75 23.28
CA GLU A 28 2.66 7.91 21.84
C GLU A 28 1.70 7.05 21.01
N LEU A 29 1.43 5.81 21.44
CA LEU A 29 0.47 4.95 20.76
C LEU A 29 -0.95 5.56 20.78
N GLU A 30 -1.42 6.02 21.94
CA GLU A 30 -2.74 6.66 22.07
C GLU A 30 -2.86 7.87 21.15
N LYS A 31 -1.84 8.75 21.16
CA LYS A 31 -1.79 9.93 20.29
C LYS A 31 -1.91 9.54 18.82
N GLN A 32 -1.15 8.55 18.36
CA GLN A 32 -1.13 8.16 16.95
C GLN A 32 -2.42 7.45 16.53
N VAL A 33 -3.05 6.68 17.42
CA VAL A 33 -4.36 6.09 17.18
C VAL A 33 -5.43 7.17 17.05
N LYS A 34 -5.44 8.17 17.94
CA LYS A 34 -6.37 9.31 17.85
C LYS A 34 -6.12 10.14 16.60
N GLU A 35 -4.86 10.43 16.28
CA GLU A 35 -4.47 11.13 15.05
C GLU A 35 -5.03 10.41 13.83
N LEU A 36 -4.85 9.10 13.75
CA LEU A 36 -5.38 8.30 12.65
C LEU A 36 -6.90 8.32 12.64
N MET A 37 -7.57 8.12 13.78
CA MET A 37 -9.02 7.87 13.79
C MET A 37 -9.87 9.13 13.69
N GLU A 38 -9.50 10.18 14.41
CA GLU A 38 -10.38 11.30 14.75
C GLU A 38 -10.06 12.58 13.98
N THR A 39 -8.86 12.69 13.40
CA THR A 39 -8.43 13.93 12.75
C THR A 39 -8.68 13.94 11.24
N LYS A 40 -8.58 15.14 10.65
CA LYS A 40 -8.61 15.32 9.20
C LYS A 40 -7.43 14.60 8.52
N ALA A 41 -6.23 14.66 9.10
CA ALA A 41 -5.05 14.00 8.53
C ALA A 41 -5.26 12.48 8.47
N GLY A 42 -5.77 11.89 9.55
CA GLY A 42 -6.12 10.47 9.59
C GLY A 42 -7.23 10.07 8.60
N LYS A 43 -8.24 10.93 8.41
CA LYS A 43 -9.26 10.75 7.36
C LYS A 43 -8.67 10.78 5.95
N ASP A 44 -7.73 11.68 5.68
CA ASP A 44 -7.05 11.77 4.40
C ASP A 44 -6.20 10.53 4.12
N ILE A 45 -5.51 9.97 5.13
CA ILE A 45 -4.80 8.68 5.04
C ILE A 45 -5.76 7.55 4.69
N ARG A 46 -6.88 7.39 5.42
CA ARG A 46 -7.88 6.35 5.12
C ARG A 46 -8.48 6.48 3.72
N ARG A 47 -8.77 7.70 3.27
CA ARG A 47 -9.23 7.95 1.89
C ARG A 47 -8.19 7.45 0.89
N ARG A 48 -6.92 7.80 1.08
CA ARG A 48 -5.84 7.39 0.18
C ARG A 48 -5.68 5.87 0.13
N VAL A 49 -5.81 5.19 1.27
CA VAL A 49 -5.81 3.72 1.34
C VAL A 49 -6.98 3.14 0.53
N MET A 50 -8.18 3.71 0.62
CA MET A 50 -9.33 3.26 -0.15
C MET A 50 -9.16 3.47 -1.66
N GLU A 51 -8.59 4.60 -2.08
CA GLU A 51 -8.25 4.85 -3.48
C GLU A 51 -7.27 3.79 -4.01
N LEU A 52 -6.20 3.51 -3.24
CA LEU A 52 -5.24 2.48 -3.60
C LEU A 52 -5.86 1.09 -3.65
N LYS A 53 -6.75 0.76 -2.72
CA LYS A 53 -7.49 -0.50 -2.73
C LYS A 53 -8.28 -0.65 -4.03
N SER A 54 -9.07 0.36 -4.39
CA SER A 54 -9.87 0.32 -5.62
C SER A 54 -9.00 0.27 -6.89
N ALA A 55 -7.86 0.96 -6.90
CA ALA A 55 -6.91 0.88 -8.00
C ALA A 55 -6.29 -0.53 -8.12
N ALA A 56 -5.90 -1.14 -7.00
CA ALA A 56 -5.38 -2.50 -6.97
C ALA A 56 -6.43 -3.52 -7.45
N GLU A 57 -7.67 -3.42 -6.97
CA GLU A 57 -8.79 -4.25 -7.45
C GLU A 57 -9.01 -4.09 -8.96
N ALA A 58 -8.97 -2.85 -9.47
CA ALA A 58 -9.11 -2.59 -10.89
C ALA A 58 -7.98 -3.22 -11.72
N ALA A 59 -6.75 -3.22 -11.19
CA ALA A 59 -5.60 -3.77 -11.88
C ALA A 59 -5.61 -5.31 -11.96
N VAL A 60 -6.18 -6.00 -10.95
CA VAL A 60 -6.09 -7.47 -10.82
C VAL A 60 -7.40 -8.23 -11.03
N MET A 61 -8.56 -7.61 -10.83
CA MET A 61 -9.86 -8.31 -10.88
C MET A 61 -10.70 -7.98 -12.11
N ARG A 62 -10.48 -6.83 -12.75
CA ARG A 62 -11.26 -6.42 -13.92
C ARG A 62 -10.69 -7.05 -15.18
N LYS A 63 -11.58 -7.43 -16.11
CA LYS A 63 -11.17 -7.81 -17.47
C LYS A 63 -10.41 -6.63 -18.10
N GLY A 64 -9.20 -6.89 -18.59
CA GLY A 64 -8.30 -5.85 -19.09
C GLY A 64 -7.57 -5.05 -18.01
N GLY A 65 -7.57 -5.51 -16.75
CA GLY A 65 -6.80 -4.92 -15.66
C GLY A 65 -5.30 -4.93 -15.97
N SER A 66 -4.61 -3.84 -15.62
CA SER A 66 -3.22 -3.62 -16.04
C SER A 66 -2.25 -4.71 -15.57
N SER A 67 -2.41 -5.22 -14.35
CA SER A 67 -1.57 -6.30 -13.84
C SER A 67 -1.82 -7.62 -14.56
N LEU A 68 -3.09 -7.93 -14.88
CA LEU A 68 -3.43 -9.12 -15.67
C LEU A 68 -2.87 -9.02 -17.09
N VAL A 69 -3.07 -7.89 -17.77
CA VAL A 69 -2.54 -7.67 -19.13
C VAL A 69 -1.02 -7.74 -19.16
N ALA A 70 -0.33 -7.20 -18.14
CA ALA A 70 1.12 -7.30 -18.05
C ALA A 70 1.58 -8.76 -17.85
N LEU A 71 0.85 -9.54 -17.06
CA LEU A 71 1.13 -10.96 -16.84
C LEU A 71 0.88 -11.78 -18.12
N ASP A 72 -0.22 -11.53 -18.83
CA ASP A 72 -0.52 -12.21 -20.10
C ASP A 72 0.61 -12.01 -21.12
N LYS A 73 1.04 -10.75 -21.30
CA LYS A 73 2.19 -10.42 -22.17
C LYS A 73 3.47 -11.11 -21.75
N PHE A 74 3.71 -11.22 -20.45
CA PHE A 74 4.88 -11.95 -19.93
C PHE A 74 4.81 -13.44 -20.28
N MET A 75 3.63 -14.05 -20.17
CA MET A 75 3.42 -15.46 -20.51
C MET A 75 3.58 -15.72 -22.02
N GLU A 76 3.02 -14.85 -22.86
CA GLU A 76 3.21 -14.89 -24.33
C GLU A 76 4.70 -14.80 -24.70
N ALA A 77 5.43 -13.87 -24.07
CA ALA A 77 6.87 -13.73 -24.30
C ALA A 77 7.67 -14.96 -23.88
N ILE A 78 7.23 -15.69 -22.85
CA ILE A 78 7.86 -16.94 -22.44
C ILE A 78 7.48 -18.10 -23.37
N GLY A 79 6.22 -18.21 -23.80
CA GLY A 79 5.76 -19.25 -24.73
C GLY A 79 6.50 -19.18 -26.07
N ALA A 80 6.56 -17.98 -26.66
CA ALA A 80 7.26 -17.74 -27.94
C ALA A 80 8.77 -18.06 -27.87
N ARG A 81 9.40 -17.95 -26.69
CA ARG A 81 10.81 -18.31 -26.51
C ARG A 81 11.04 -19.82 -26.40
N ASN A 82 10.03 -20.59 -26.02
CA ASN A 82 10.14 -22.03 -25.77
C ASN A 82 9.49 -22.89 -26.88
N GLY A 83 8.92 -22.28 -27.93
CA GLY A 83 8.26 -23.00 -29.03
C GLY A 83 7.02 -23.79 -28.59
N ILE A 84 6.35 -23.30 -27.54
CA ILE A 84 5.07 -23.83 -27.05
C ILE A 84 4.02 -22.89 -27.61
N ASP A 85 3.62 -23.15 -28.85
CA ASP A 85 2.56 -22.43 -29.57
C ASP A 85 1.20 -23.11 -29.31
#